data_AF-A0A7X8HFF6-F1
#
_entry.id   AF-A0A7X8HFF6-F1
#
_cell.length_a   1.000
_cell.length_b   1.000
_cell.length_c   1.000
_cell.angle_alpha   90.00
_cell.angle_beta   90.00
_cell.angle_gamma   90.00
#
_symmetry.space_group_name_H-M   'P 1'
#
loop_
_entity.id
_entity.type
_entity.pdbx_description
1 polymer ?
#
loop_
_entity_poly.entity_id
_entity_poly.type
_entity_poly.pdbx_seq_one_letter_code
_entity_poly.pdbx_strand_id
1 'polypeptide(L)'
;MLRTLTLAALAALVFYAALPVAWAFAARAAWRAFRRRFLASLDYPPLSVRDGIRSPEGQVLLRRHAGFVEVLQGEDRLWVLGEGATAVIRLQGARIFLLPPVGSSEEPYDLEAADETMKTAAWKRLSGLPEGARVYAAGALRIEGGLPVFFGTPSEPLLVLIHDGKDRDLARRALWAGRHRNEYWNPVTLVSLTAGFLSTGAALYDLLRPPLLSLPAALAAALAIAPVLPFLPPGLAFLSIYRRLWARARRLRARRDLLRSGLEPPAGDPAGGDAEREAAECVIRARRDEILSGLAFGTSLVLNFLLAVLAIRGIIR
;
A
#
# COMPACT_ATOMS: atom_id res chain seq x y z
N MET A 1 -32.00 26.36 6.58
CA MET A 1 -30.66 26.85 6.18
C MET A 1 -29.55 26.34 7.10
N LEU A 2 -29.49 26.75 8.38
CA LEU A 2 -28.40 26.32 9.29
C LEU A 2 -28.33 24.79 9.48
N ARG A 3 -29.49 24.12 9.62
CA ARG A 3 -29.57 22.65 9.69
C ARG A 3 -29.02 21.97 8.43
N THR A 4 -29.40 22.44 7.25
CA THR A 4 -28.91 21.89 5.97
C THR A 4 -27.41 22.12 5.77
N LEU A 5 -26.90 23.30 6.14
CA LEU A 5 -25.47 23.61 6.09
C LEU A 5 -24.68 22.75 7.07
N THR A 6 -25.18 22.54 8.29
CA THR A 6 -24.52 21.69 9.29
C THR A 6 -24.48 20.23 8.82
N LEU A 7 -25.55 19.72 8.19
CA LEU A 7 -25.55 18.41 7.55
C LEU A 7 -24.51 18.32 6.41
N ALA A 8 -24.41 19.34 5.55
CA ALA A 8 -23.40 19.37 4.49
C ALA A 8 -21.97 19.37 5.07
N ALA A 9 -21.71 20.16 6.11
CA ALA A 9 -20.42 20.20 6.80
C ALA A 9 -20.08 18.87 7.48
N LEU A 10 -21.05 18.24 8.14
CA LEU A 10 -20.89 16.92 8.76
C LEU A 10 -20.59 15.85 7.70
N ALA A 11 -21.34 15.85 6.59
CA ALA A 11 -21.12 14.94 5.48
C ALA A 11 -19.72 15.12 4.89
N ALA A 12 -19.30 16.36 4.63
CA ALA A 12 -17.95 16.66 4.15
C ALA A 12 -16.88 16.19 5.14
N LEU A 13 -17.04 16.44 6.44
CA LEU A 13 -16.10 16.00 7.48
C LEU A 13 -15.97 14.47 7.50
N VAL A 14 -17.09 13.74 7.46
CA VAL A 14 -17.09 12.27 7.51
C VAL A 14 -16.50 11.69 6.22
N PHE A 15 -17.00 12.11 5.07
CA PHE A 15 -16.69 11.48 3.78
C PHE A 15 -15.40 11.97 3.12
N TYR A 16 -15.00 13.22 3.34
CA TYR A 16 -13.79 13.77 2.73
C TYR A 16 -12.58 13.72 3.66
N ALA A 17 -12.78 13.61 4.99
CA ALA A 17 -11.69 13.57 5.96
C ALA A 17 -11.68 12.27 6.79
N ALA A 18 -12.70 12.03 7.62
CA ALA A 18 -12.64 10.96 8.62
C ALA A 18 -12.46 9.56 8.01
N LEU A 19 -13.29 9.20 7.03
CA LEU A 19 -13.21 7.88 6.38
C LEU A 19 -11.91 7.70 5.57
N PRO A 20 -11.49 8.63 4.68
CA PRO A 20 -10.20 8.51 3.99
C PRO A 20 -9.01 8.42 4.94
N VAL A 21 -8.99 9.21 6.02
CA VAL A 21 -7.90 9.20 7.01
C VAL A 21 -7.88 7.89 7.79
N ALA A 22 -9.01 7.43 8.32
CA ALA A 22 -9.10 6.16 9.06
C ALA A 22 -8.62 5.00 8.19
N TRP A 23 -9.03 4.97 6.92
CA TRP A 23 -8.60 3.91 6.01
C TRP A 23 -7.13 4.00 5.63
N ALA A 24 -6.57 5.21 5.47
CA ALA A 24 -5.14 5.38 5.24
C ALA A 24 -4.30 4.82 6.40
N PHE A 25 -4.75 4.99 7.65
CA PHE A 25 -4.10 4.37 8.81
C PHE A 25 -4.23 2.85 8.81
N ALA A 26 -5.40 2.30 8.45
CA ALA A 26 -5.61 0.85 8.31
C ALA A 26 -4.69 0.26 7.23
N ALA A 27 -4.62 0.88 6.05
CA ALA A 27 -3.70 0.49 4.98
C ALA A 27 -2.24 0.55 5.44
N ARG A 28 -1.84 1.62 6.14
CA ARG A 28 -0.49 1.75 6.70
C ARG A 28 -0.17 0.65 7.72
N ALA A 29 -1.12 0.28 8.57
CA ALA A 29 -0.97 -0.82 9.52
C ALA A 29 -0.83 -2.17 8.82
N ALA A 30 -1.65 -2.44 7.80
CA ALA A 30 -1.57 -3.66 6.99
C ALA A 30 -0.20 -3.81 6.31
N TRP A 31 0.33 -2.73 5.71
CA TRP A 31 1.65 -2.73 5.08
C TRP A 31 2.80 -2.88 6.08
N ARG A 32 2.68 -2.30 7.28
CA ARG A 32 3.65 -2.56 8.36
C ARG A 32 3.61 -4.03 8.81
N ALA A 33 2.42 -4.62 8.92
CA ALA A 33 2.28 -6.03 9.25
C ALA A 33 2.91 -6.92 8.17
N PHE A 34 2.69 -6.62 6.90
CA PHE A 34 3.37 -7.29 5.79
C PHE A 34 4.90 -7.23 5.94
N ARG A 35 5.49 -6.02 6.03
CA ARG A 35 6.97 -5.87 6.09
C ARG A 35 7.58 -6.60 7.28
N ARG A 36 6.96 -6.53 8.46
CA ARG A 36 7.43 -7.28 9.65
C ARG A 36 7.44 -8.79 9.41
N ARG A 37 6.37 -9.32 8.82
CA ARG A 37 6.23 -10.76 8.56
C ARG A 37 7.17 -11.24 7.46
N PHE A 38 7.33 -10.44 6.41
CA PHE A 38 8.29 -10.72 5.36
C PHE A 38 9.73 -10.75 5.90
N LEU A 39 10.12 -9.76 6.70
CA LEU A 39 11.43 -9.76 7.35
C LEU A 39 11.62 -10.99 8.25
N ALA A 40 10.64 -11.31 9.10
CA ALA A 40 10.70 -12.50 9.94
C ALA A 40 10.79 -13.81 9.12
N SER A 41 10.17 -13.86 7.94
CA SER A 41 10.27 -15.04 7.07
C SER A 41 11.65 -15.23 6.45
N LEU A 42 12.52 -14.21 6.45
CA LEU A 42 13.90 -14.35 6.02
C LEU A 42 14.74 -15.18 7.02
N ASP A 43 14.27 -15.34 8.25
CA ASP A 43 14.94 -16.18 9.26
C ASP A 43 14.41 -17.62 9.26
N TYR A 44 13.35 -17.91 8.50
CA TYR A 44 12.84 -19.27 8.41
C TYR A 44 13.81 -20.16 7.64
N PRO A 45 14.06 -21.40 8.11
CA PRO A 45 14.88 -22.34 7.36
C PRO A 45 14.28 -22.58 5.96
N PRO A 46 15.12 -22.64 4.90
CA PRO A 46 14.64 -23.04 3.58
C PRO A 46 14.10 -24.47 3.65
N LEU A 47 13.05 -24.74 2.89
CA LEU A 47 12.52 -26.09 2.72
C LEU A 47 13.62 -26.99 2.14
N SER A 48 13.80 -28.15 2.75
CA SER A 48 14.78 -29.15 2.33
C SER A 48 14.12 -30.50 2.07
N VAL A 49 14.74 -31.34 1.23
CA VAL A 49 14.31 -32.75 1.03
C VAL A 49 14.10 -33.48 2.36
N ARG A 50 14.96 -33.19 3.35
CA ARG A 50 14.94 -33.85 4.66
C ARG A 50 13.64 -33.60 5.42
N ASP A 51 13.00 -32.46 5.19
CA ASP A 51 11.74 -32.12 5.85
C ASP A 51 10.62 -33.08 5.42
N GLY A 52 10.58 -33.53 4.16
CA GLY A 52 9.59 -34.51 3.68
C GLY A 52 9.85 -35.95 4.14
N ILE A 53 11.11 -36.31 4.39
CA ILE A 53 11.51 -37.69 4.73
C ILE A 53 11.51 -37.94 6.25
N ARG A 54 11.96 -36.95 7.04
CA ARG A 54 12.22 -37.13 8.48
C ARG A 54 11.14 -36.57 9.39
N SER A 55 10.30 -35.67 8.90
CA SER A 55 9.30 -35.04 9.75
C SER A 55 8.10 -35.95 9.91
N PRO A 56 7.63 -36.22 11.14
CA PRO A 56 6.40 -36.96 11.35
C PRO A 56 5.22 -36.28 10.65
N GLU A 57 4.34 -37.11 10.09
CA GLU A 57 3.13 -36.65 9.43
C GLU A 57 2.28 -35.80 10.39
N GLY A 58 1.70 -34.71 9.89
CA GLY A 58 0.91 -33.80 10.71
C GLY A 58 1.69 -32.75 11.51
N GLN A 59 3.01 -32.92 11.70
CA GLN A 59 3.82 -31.90 12.39
C GLN A 59 3.82 -30.58 11.62
N VAL A 60 3.63 -29.48 12.35
CA VAL A 60 3.69 -28.13 11.78
C VAL A 60 5.10 -27.58 11.93
N LEU A 61 5.71 -27.20 10.81
CA LEU A 61 7.03 -26.59 10.72
C LEU A 61 6.89 -25.16 10.19
N LEU A 62 7.83 -24.29 10.56
CA LEU A 62 7.99 -22.99 9.91
C LEU A 62 9.12 -23.08 8.89
N ARG A 63 8.79 -22.82 7.62
CA ARG A 63 9.75 -22.88 6.50
C ARG A 63 9.53 -21.71 5.55
N ARG A 64 10.54 -21.47 4.73
CA ARG A 64 10.42 -20.66 3.51
C ARG A 64 10.75 -21.51 2.29
N HIS A 65 10.15 -21.20 1.17
CA HIS A 65 10.42 -21.87 -0.09
C HIS A 65 10.37 -20.86 -1.23
N ALA A 66 11.40 -20.89 -2.08
CA ALA A 66 11.49 -20.09 -3.29
C ALA A 66 11.62 -21.04 -4.47
N GLY A 67 10.85 -20.79 -5.53
CA GLY A 67 10.83 -21.66 -6.70
C GLY A 67 9.95 -21.12 -7.81
N PHE A 68 9.60 -21.99 -8.75
CA PHE A 68 8.79 -21.69 -9.92
C PHE A 68 7.47 -22.43 -9.85
N VAL A 69 6.40 -21.78 -10.31
CA VAL A 69 5.11 -22.45 -10.52
C VAL A 69 5.28 -23.50 -11.60
N GLU A 70 4.93 -24.74 -11.27
CA GLU A 70 4.88 -25.84 -12.23
C GLU A 70 3.43 -26.02 -12.70
N VAL A 71 2.54 -26.32 -11.76
CA VAL A 71 1.13 -26.61 -12.06
C VAL A 71 0.21 -26.02 -11.00
N LEU A 72 -0.92 -25.47 -11.45
CA LEU A 72 -2.07 -25.22 -10.59
C LEU A 72 -2.97 -26.47 -10.61
N GLN A 73 -3.08 -27.16 -9.47
CA GLN A 73 -3.88 -28.39 -9.35
C GLN A 73 -5.14 -28.14 -8.53
N GLY A 74 -6.31 -28.45 -9.10
CA GLY A 74 -7.60 -28.17 -8.46
C GLY A 74 -7.88 -26.66 -8.34
N GLU A 75 -8.62 -26.26 -7.31
CA GLU A 75 -8.99 -24.84 -7.12
C GLU A 75 -7.99 -24.05 -6.27
N ASP A 76 -7.25 -24.69 -5.36
CA ASP A 76 -6.50 -23.99 -4.30
C ASP A 76 -5.07 -24.47 -4.07
N ARG A 77 -4.54 -25.40 -4.87
CA ARG A 77 -3.19 -25.95 -4.70
C ARG A 77 -2.26 -25.51 -5.82
N LEU A 78 -1.18 -24.84 -5.45
CA LEU A 78 -0.13 -24.42 -6.37
C LEU A 78 1.13 -25.26 -6.14
N TRP A 79 1.55 -26.00 -7.15
CA TRP A 79 2.81 -26.75 -7.11
C TRP A 79 3.96 -25.82 -7.44
N VAL A 80 4.94 -25.78 -6.54
CA VAL A 80 6.14 -24.96 -6.68
C VAL A 80 7.36 -25.86 -6.63
N LEU A 81 8.14 -25.78 -7.69
CA LEU A 81 9.43 -26.45 -7.82
C LEU A 81 10.52 -25.47 -7.43
N GLY A 82 11.20 -25.72 -6.32
CA GLY A 82 12.31 -24.89 -5.86
C GLY A 82 13.63 -25.66 -5.75
N GLU A 83 14.66 -24.96 -5.30
CA GLU A 83 15.96 -25.58 -5.07
C GLU A 83 15.86 -26.55 -3.89
N GLY A 84 15.94 -27.85 -4.20
CA GLY A 84 16.02 -28.90 -3.19
C GLY A 84 14.69 -29.51 -2.73
N ALA A 85 13.51 -29.04 -3.16
CA ALA A 85 12.24 -29.75 -2.89
C ALA A 85 11.11 -29.21 -3.78
N THR A 86 10.09 -30.04 -3.98
CA THR A 86 8.79 -29.60 -4.52
C THR A 86 7.83 -29.44 -3.36
N ALA A 87 7.08 -28.33 -3.36
CA ALA A 87 6.11 -28.02 -2.32
C ALA A 87 4.75 -27.69 -2.93
N VAL A 88 3.70 -28.00 -2.18
CA VAL A 88 2.35 -27.55 -2.50
C VAL A 88 2.00 -26.35 -1.63
N ILE A 89 1.53 -25.28 -2.25
CA ILE A 89 1.03 -24.09 -1.55
C ILE A 89 -0.49 -24.12 -1.59
N ARG A 90 -1.12 -24.26 -0.42
CA ARG A 90 -2.57 -24.08 -0.28
C ARG A 90 -2.89 -22.60 -0.23
N LEU A 91 -3.52 -22.10 -1.30
CA LEU A 91 -3.83 -20.68 -1.49
C LEU A 91 -5.03 -20.22 -0.65
N GLN A 92 -5.85 -21.14 -0.15
CA GLN A 92 -6.96 -20.81 0.76
C GLN A 92 -6.42 -20.18 2.05
N GLY A 93 -6.86 -18.96 2.36
CA GLY A 93 -6.37 -18.21 3.52
C GLY A 93 -4.96 -17.63 3.37
N ALA A 94 -4.31 -17.78 2.21
CA ALA A 94 -3.03 -17.15 1.92
C ALA A 94 -3.19 -15.65 1.66
N ARG A 95 -2.18 -14.87 2.07
CA ARG A 95 -2.03 -13.47 1.67
C ARG A 95 -1.05 -13.41 0.52
N ILE A 96 -1.59 -13.16 -0.67
CA ILE A 96 -0.83 -13.20 -1.91
C ILE A 96 -0.50 -11.78 -2.35
N PHE A 97 0.77 -11.57 -2.65
CA PHE A 97 1.32 -10.28 -3.02
C PHE A 97 2.07 -10.40 -4.34
N LEU A 98 1.81 -9.48 -5.25
CA LEU A 98 2.44 -9.41 -6.57
C LEU A 98 3.46 -8.28 -6.56
N LEU A 99 4.74 -8.62 -6.75
CA LEU A 99 5.79 -7.62 -6.93
C LEU A 99 5.63 -6.94 -8.29
N PRO A 100 5.90 -5.63 -8.38
CA PRO A 100 5.99 -4.94 -9.66
C PRO A 100 7.04 -5.59 -10.57
N PRO A 101 6.80 -5.65 -11.88
CA PRO A 101 7.72 -6.32 -12.79
C PRO A 101 9.11 -5.66 -12.84
N VAL A 102 10.13 -6.44 -13.20
CA VAL A 102 11.46 -5.93 -13.53
C VAL A 102 11.48 -5.56 -15.00
N GLY A 103 11.90 -4.32 -15.31
CA GLY A 103 12.26 -3.97 -16.69
C GLY A 103 13.35 -4.92 -17.18
N SER A 104 13.36 -5.27 -18.47
CA SER A 104 14.19 -6.33 -19.05
C SER A 104 15.70 -6.08 -19.06
N SER A 105 16.23 -5.15 -18.26
CA SER A 105 17.67 -4.89 -18.20
C SER A 105 18.38 -5.83 -17.23
N GLU A 106 19.56 -6.31 -17.62
CA GLU A 106 20.44 -7.09 -16.73
C GLU A 106 21.09 -6.26 -15.61
N GLU A 107 20.89 -4.94 -15.65
CA GLU A 107 21.41 -3.98 -14.68
C GLU A 107 20.84 -4.20 -13.27
N PRO A 108 21.54 -3.75 -12.22
CA PRO A 108 20.99 -3.73 -10.87
C PRO A 108 19.64 -3.00 -10.86
N TYR A 109 18.61 -3.66 -10.30
CA TYR A 109 17.26 -3.09 -10.25
C TYR A 109 17.27 -1.74 -9.53
N ASP A 110 16.99 -0.66 -10.27
CA ASP A 110 16.89 0.68 -9.71
C ASP A 110 15.58 0.83 -8.93
N LEU A 111 15.69 0.67 -7.61
CA LEU A 111 14.59 0.84 -6.68
C LEU A 111 14.04 2.28 -6.74
N GLU A 112 14.87 3.29 -6.95
CA GLU A 112 14.43 4.69 -6.95
C GLU A 112 13.61 5.04 -8.19
N ALA A 113 13.93 4.43 -9.34
CA ALA A 113 13.14 4.50 -10.57
C ALA A 113 11.84 3.68 -10.49
N ALA A 114 11.84 2.57 -9.75
CA ALA A 114 10.67 1.73 -9.51
C ALA A 114 9.64 2.44 -8.58
N ASP A 115 8.78 3.29 -9.15
CA ASP A 115 7.70 3.98 -8.45
C ASP A 115 6.44 3.09 -8.23
N GLU A 116 6.51 1.81 -8.59
CA GLU A 116 5.38 0.89 -8.49
C GLU A 116 5.23 0.26 -7.11
N THR A 117 3.97 -0.01 -6.74
CA THR A 117 3.62 -0.60 -5.44
C THR A 117 3.23 -2.05 -5.60
N MET A 118 3.58 -2.84 -4.59
CA MET A 118 3.13 -4.22 -4.52
C MET A 118 1.60 -4.27 -4.46
N LYS A 119 1.01 -5.20 -5.22
CA LYS A 119 -0.45 -5.38 -5.27
C LYS A 119 -0.84 -6.60 -4.45
N THR A 120 -1.96 -6.52 -3.74
CA THR A 120 -2.58 -7.69 -3.13
C THR A 120 -3.44 -8.41 -4.17
N ALA A 121 -3.34 -9.72 -4.24
CA ALA A 121 -4.14 -10.56 -5.12
C ALA A 121 -5.01 -11.51 -4.29
N ALA A 122 -6.25 -11.69 -4.72
CA ALA A 122 -7.06 -12.81 -4.29
C ALA A 122 -6.69 -14.03 -5.13
N TRP A 123 -6.65 -15.23 -4.53
CA TRP A 123 -6.31 -16.46 -5.25
C TRP A 123 -7.19 -16.68 -6.49
N LYS A 124 -8.48 -16.28 -6.44
CA LYS A 124 -9.42 -16.37 -7.58
C LYS A 124 -8.95 -15.59 -8.83
N ARG A 125 -8.02 -14.65 -8.67
CA ARG A 125 -7.43 -13.86 -9.76
C ARG A 125 -6.09 -14.44 -10.26
N LEU A 126 -5.63 -15.55 -9.68
CA LEU A 126 -4.36 -16.21 -9.98
C LEU A 126 -4.53 -17.47 -10.83
N SER A 127 -5.74 -17.81 -11.24
CA SER A 127 -6.02 -18.94 -12.14
C SER A 127 -5.35 -18.83 -13.52
N GLY A 128 -4.78 -17.66 -13.85
CA GLY A 128 -3.97 -17.42 -15.05
C GLY A 128 -2.49 -17.17 -14.77
N LEU A 129 -1.94 -17.62 -13.64
CA LEU A 129 -0.49 -17.56 -13.41
C LEU A 129 0.22 -18.42 -14.48
N PRO A 130 1.18 -17.85 -15.22
CA PRO A 130 1.94 -18.64 -16.19
C PRO A 130 2.81 -19.65 -15.46
N GLU A 131 2.96 -20.83 -16.06
CA GLU A 131 4.00 -21.77 -15.70
C GLU A 131 5.37 -21.06 -15.76
N GLY A 132 6.24 -21.35 -14.80
CA GLY A 132 7.53 -20.67 -14.65
C GLY A 132 7.48 -19.32 -13.90
N ALA A 133 6.31 -18.87 -13.42
CA ALA A 133 6.26 -17.70 -12.53
C ALA A 133 7.03 -17.96 -11.23
N ARG A 134 7.86 -17.01 -10.76
CA ARG A 134 8.60 -17.20 -9.50
C ARG A 134 7.71 -16.91 -8.32
N VAL A 135 7.82 -17.78 -7.31
CA VAL A 135 7.04 -17.72 -6.08
C VAL A 135 7.96 -17.87 -4.89
N TYR A 136 7.74 -17.00 -3.90
CA TYR A 136 8.27 -17.14 -2.56
C TYR A 136 7.12 -17.37 -1.60
N ALA A 137 7.16 -18.48 -0.87
CA ALA A 137 6.19 -18.83 0.15
C ALA A 137 6.87 -18.96 1.51
N ALA A 138 6.23 -18.46 2.55
CA ALA A 138 6.74 -18.59 3.90
C ALA A 138 5.64 -18.66 4.95
N GLY A 139 5.80 -19.57 5.90
CA GLY A 139 4.85 -19.78 6.99
C GLY A 139 4.79 -21.23 7.43
N ALA A 140 3.61 -21.62 7.91
CA ALA A 140 3.35 -22.97 8.37
C ALA A 140 3.37 -23.97 7.20
N LEU A 141 4.05 -25.09 7.45
CA LEU A 141 4.22 -26.22 6.56
C LEU A 141 3.82 -27.48 7.32
N ARG A 142 3.12 -28.40 6.66
CA ARG A 142 2.84 -29.74 7.16
C ARG A 142 3.22 -30.77 6.10
N ILE A 143 3.67 -31.95 6.52
CA ILE A 143 3.84 -33.07 5.61
C ILE A 143 2.51 -33.83 5.52
N GLU A 144 1.96 -33.96 4.30
CA GLU A 144 0.76 -34.74 3.98
C GLU A 144 1.15 -35.83 2.96
N GLY A 145 1.12 -37.11 3.34
CA GLY A 145 1.49 -38.20 2.43
C GLY A 145 2.93 -38.08 1.86
N GLY A 146 3.87 -37.57 2.66
CA GLY A 146 5.25 -37.30 2.25
C GLY A 146 5.46 -36.00 1.46
N LEU A 147 4.39 -35.27 1.13
CA LEU A 147 4.46 -34.00 0.41
C LEU A 147 4.49 -32.82 1.38
N PRO A 148 5.45 -31.88 1.25
CA PRO A 148 5.44 -30.62 1.98
C PRO A 148 4.29 -29.71 1.48
N VAL A 149 3.33 -29.42 2.37
CA VAL A 149 2.18 -28.57 2.07
C VAL A 149 2.22 -27.31 2.94
N PHE A 150 2.41 -26.15 2.33
CA PHE A 150 2.26 -24.86 2.97
C PHE A 150 0.79 -24.50 3.14
N PHE A 151 0.43 -24.00 4.31
CA PHE A 151 -0.95 -23.61 4.61
C PHE A 151 -0.99 -22.36 5.49
N GLY A 152 -2.12 -21.66 5.45
CA GLY A 152 -2.40 -20.49 6.28
C GLY A 152 -3.58 -20.74 7.20
N THR A 153 -3.59 -20.07 8.36
CA THR A 153 -4.75 -19.98 9.24
C THR A 153 -5.22 -18.51 9.36
N PRO A 154 -6.43 -18.24 9.87
CA PRO A 154 -6.87 -16.85 10.09
C PRO A 154 -5.94 -16.06 11.02
N SER A 155 -5.34 -16.70 12.03
CA SER A 155 -4.36 -16.09 12.94
C SER A 155 -2.98 -15.96 12.30
N GLU A 156 -2.56 -16.93 11.49
CA GLU A 156 -1.26 -16.99 10.83
C GLU A 156 -1.41 -17.29 9.33
N PRO A 157 -1.82 -16.29 8.52
CA PRO A 157 -2.07 -16.54 7.11
C PRO A 157 -0.76 -16.74 6.35
N LEU A 158 -0.71 -17.68 5.41
CA LEU A 158 0.50 -17.96 4.63
C LEU A 158 0.94 -16.72 3.85
N LEU A 159 2.24 -16.40 3.88
CA LEU A 159 2.81 -15.34 3.05
C LEU A 159 3.20 -15.91 1.70
N VAL A 160 2.64 -15.36 0.62
CA VAL A 160 2.99 -15.73 -0.75
C VAL A 160 3.33 -14.48 -1.54
N LEU A 161 4.51 -14.45 -2.14
CA LEU A 161 4.99 -13.40 -3.02
C LEU A 161 5.19 -14.00 -4.42
N ILE A 162 4.68 -13.32 -5.43
CA ILE A 162 4.88 -13.69 -6.84
C ILE A 162 5.73 -12.60 -7.48
N HIS A 163 6.76 -12.99 -8.20
CA HIS A 163 7.71 -12.07 -8.82
C HIS A 163 8.29 -12.64 -10.11
N ASP A 164 9.06 -11.81 -10.79
CA ASP A 164 9.68 -12.07 -12.09
C ASP A 164 11.20 -11.81 -12.09
N GLY A 165 11.76 -11.28 -10.99
CA GLY A 165 13.18 -10.99 -10.88
C GLY A 165 13.98 -12.03 -10.10
N LYS A 166 15.29 -11.80 -10.00
CA LYS A 166 16.25 -12.66 -9.30
C LYS A 166 15.97 -12.73 -7.80
N ASP A 167 16.17 -13.91 -7.20
CA ASP A 167 15.85 -14.15 -5.78
C ASP A 167 16.70 -13.30 -4.82
N ARG A 168 17.94 -12.97 -5.22
CA ARG A 168 18.82 -12.06 -4.47
C ARG A 168 18.24 -10.65 -4.29
N ASP A 169 17.40 -10.20 -5.22
CA ASP A 169 16.79 -8.87 -5.21
C ASP A 169 15.40 -8.88 -4.56
N LEU A 170 14.83 -10.06 -4.30
CA LEU A 170 13.49 -10.24 -3.75
C LEU A 170 13.29 -9.45 -2.46
N ALA A 171 14.23 -9.57 -1.51
CA ALA A 171 14.11 -8.94 -0.21
C ALA A 171 14.09 -7.41 -0.29
N ARG A 172 15.01 -6.84 -1.07
CA ARG A 172 15.09 -5.39 -1.30
C ARG A 172 13.83 -4.89 -1.99
N ARG A 173 13.39 -5.57 -3.06
CA ARG A 173 12.18 -5.21 -3.82
C ARG A 173 10.92 -5.31 -2.99
N ALA A 174 10.74 -6.40 -2.23
CA ALA A 174 9.55 -6.62 -1.42
C ALA A 174 9.41 -5.55 -0.32
N LEU A 175 10.51 -5.15 0.32
CA LEU A 175 10.48 -4.07 1.32
C LEU A 175 10.19 -2.71 0.70
N TRP A 176 10.80 -2.43 -0.45
CA TRP A 176 10.61 -1.18 -1.17
C TRP A 176 9.17 -1.04 -1.69
N ALA A 177 8.72 -2.02 -2.47
CA ALA A 177 7.37 -2.08 -3.05
C ALA A 177 6.28 -2.30 -1.99
N GLY A 178 6.63 -2.85 -0.82
CA GLY A 178 5.78 -2.98 0.36
C GLY A 178 5.42 -1.65 1.03
N ARG A 179 5.72 -0.51 0.39
CA ARG A 179 5.24 0.82 0.76
C ARG A 179 4.30 1.36 -0.30
N HIS A 180 3.06 1.62 0.11
CA HIS A 180 2.06 2.22 -0.77
C HIS A 180 2.51 3.60 -1.28
N ARG A 181 2.17 3.92 -2.53
CA ARG A 181 2.52 5.19 -3.17
C ARG A 181 1.81 6.35 -2.50
N ASN A 182 0.53 6.15 -2.18
CA ASN A 182 -0.27 7.07 -1.38
C ASN A 182 -1.32 6.30 -0.59
N GLU A 183 -1.13 6.13 0.72
CA GLU A 183 -2.09 5.43 1.59
C GLU A 183 -3.49 6.10 1.59
N TYR A 184 -3.56 7.39 1.30
CA TYR A 184 -4.81 8.15 1.25
C TYR A 184 -5.56 8.00 -0.07
N TRP A 185 -4.93 7.49 -1.12
CA TRP A 185 -5.56 7.25 -2.42
C TRP A 185 -5.78 5.75 -2.62
N ASN A 186 -6.94 5.27 -2.21
CA ASN A 186 -7.34 3.87 -2.24
C ASN A 186 -8.83 3.75 -2.68
N PRO A 187 -9.33 2.54 -2.99
CA PRO A 187 -10.71 2.37 -3.45
C PRO A 187 -11.77 2.89 -2.48
N VAL A 188 -11.54 2.78 -1.16
CA VAL A 188 -12.46 3.29 -0.13
C VAL A 188 -12.51 4.81 -0.17
N THR A 189 -11.37 5.50 -0.38
CA THR A 189 -11.35 6.94 -0.59
C THR A 189 -12.23 7.33 -1.78
N LEU A 190 -12.14 6.62 -2.92
CA LEU A 190 -12.96 6.93 -4.09
C LEU A 190 -14.47 6.80 -3.80
N VAL A 191 -14.88 5.69 -3.16
CA VAL A 191 -16.27 5.47 -2.75
C VAL A 191 -16.73 6.54 -1.76
N SER A 192 -15.88 6.87 -0.78
CA SER A 192 -16.15 7.88 0.23
C SER A 192 -16.31 9.27 -0.38
N LEU A 193 -15.40 9.69 -1.26
CA LEU A 193 -15.49 10.97 -1.97
C LEU A 193 -16.77 11.06 -2.81
N THR A 194 -17.15 9.97 -3.48
CA THR A 194 -18.39 9.91 -4.28
C THR A 194 -19.63 10.05 -3.40
N ALA A 195 -19.71 9.30 -2.29
CA ALA A 195 -20.81 9.41 -1.33
C ALA A 195 -20.90 10.80 -0.69
N GLY A 196 -19.75 11.40 -0.36
CA GLY A 196 -19.68 12.77 0.14
C GLY A 196 -20.16 13.80 -0.88
N PHE A 197 -19.77 13.65 -2.15
CA PHE A 197 -20.22 14.53 -3.25
C PHE A 197 -21.74 14.49 -3.40
N LEU A 198 -22.32 13.29 -3.42
CA LEU A 198 -23.78 13.13 -3.52
C LEU A 198 -24.50 13.71 -2.29
N SER A 199 -23.98 13.45 -1.08
CA SER A 199 -24.57 13.92 0.17
C SER A 199 -24.55 15.45 0.31
N THR A 200 -23.41 16.06 -0.04
CA THR A 200 -23.25 17.53 -0.01
C THR A 200 -23.99 18.21 -1.15
N GLY A 201 -24.08 17.57 -2.32
CA GLY A 201 -24.89 18.02 -3.45
C GLY A 201 -26.39 18.03 -3.15
N ALA A 202 -26.92 17.02 -2.46
CA ALA A 202 -28.32 17.00 -2.02
C ALA A 202 -28.62 18.14 -1.04
N ALA A 203 -27.72 18.38 -0.07
CA ALA A 203 -27.85 19.50 0.85
C ALA A 203 -27.77 20.86 0.14
N LEU A 204 -26.91 20.98 -0.88
CA LEU A 204 -26.85 22.17 -1.74
C LEU A 204 -28.18 22.39 -2.48
N TYR A 205 -28.77 21.36 -3.07
CA TYR A 205 -30.05 21.46 -3.78
C TYR A 205 -31.15 22.05 -2.89
N ASP A 206 -31.26 21.58 -1.65
CA ASP A 206 -32.24 22.11 -0.69
C ASP A 206 -31.95 23.57 -0.28
N LEU A 207 -30.68 23.96 -0.23
CA LEU A 207 -30.26 25.35 0.04
C LEU A 207 -30.50 26.30 -1.14
N LEU A 208 -30.62 25.78 -2.37
CA LEU A 208 -30.92 26.56 -3.57
C LEU A 208 -32.41 26.78 -3.81
N ARG A 209 -33.31 26.02 -3.15
CA ARG A 209 -34.77 26.19 -3.30
C ARG A 209 -35.30 27.56 -2.84
N PRO A 210 -34.84 28.15 -1.73
CA PRO A 210 -35.28 29.48 -1.32
C PRO A 210 -34.65 30.57 -2.20
N PRO A 211 -35.38 31.63 -2.57
CA PRO A 211 -34.89 32.72 -3.45
C PRO A 211 -33.82 33.63 -2.80
N LEU A 212 -33.25 33.25 -1.66
CA LEU A 212 -32.31 34.08 -0.91
C LEU A 212 -30.88 33.52 -0.98
N LEU A 213 -30.13 34.23 -1.81
CA LEU A 213 -28.70 34.16 -2.11
C LEU A 213 -27.88 34.37 -0.83
N SER A 214 -27.70 33.30 -0.07
CA SER A 214 -27.11 33.35 1.26
C SER A 214 -25.71 32.73 1.28
N LEU A 215 -24.81 33.30 2.09
CA LEU A 215 -23.48 32.73 2.38
C LEU A 215 -23.51 31.21 2.65
N PRO A 216 -24.51 30.64 3.35
CA PRO A 216 -24.72 29.19 3.47
C PRO A 216 -24.74 28.41 2.16
N ALA A 217 -25.39 28.93 1.10
CA ALA A 217 -25.44 28.24 -0.20
C ALA A 217 -24.06 28.21 -0.86
N ALA A 218 -23.30 29.31 -0.80
CA ALA A 218 -21.93 29.38 -1.31
C ALA A 218 -20.97 28.42 -0.57
N LEU A 219 -21.09 28.34 0.76
CA LEU A 219 -20.32 27.39 1.57
C LEU A 219 -20.68 25.93 1.24
N ALA A 220 -21.97 25.60 1.13
CA ALA A 220 -22.40 24.26 0.76
C ALA A 220 -21.93 23.87 -0.65
N ALA A 221 -21.96 24.81 -1.59
CA ALA A 221 -21.47 24.60 -2.95
C ALA A 221 -19.95 24.36 -2.97
N ALA A 222 -19.17 25.17 -2.24
CA ALA A 222 -17.73 24.98 -2.10
C ALA A 222 -17.39 23.63 -1.44
N LEU A 223 -18.18 23.18 -0.46
CA LEU A 223 -18.05 21.85 0.13
C LEU A 223 -18.36 20.75 -0.88
N ALA A 224 -19.40 20.90 -1.71
CA ALA A 224 -19.74 19.89 -2.71
C ALA A 224 -18.60 19.66 -3.71
N ILE A 225 -17.94 20.73 -4.16
CA ILE A 225 -16.80 20.62 -5.08
C ILE A 225 -15.44 20.42 -4.39
N ALA A 226 -15.41 20.30 -3.06
CA ALA A 226 -14.18 20.20 -2.28
C ALA A 226 -13.17 19.13 -2.78
N PRO A 227 -13.60 17.92 -3.18
CA PRO A 227 -12.68 16.90 -3.70
C PRO A 227 -11.93 17.31 -4.97
N VAL A 228 -12.51 18.22 -5.76
CA VAL A 228 -11.92 18.70 -7.02
C VAL A 228 -11.04 19.92 -6.80
N LEU A 229 -11.18 20.61 -5.66
CA LEU A 229 -10.45 21.85 -5.39
C LEU A 229 -8.93 21.71 -5.56
N PRO A 230 -8.22 20.67 -5.09
CA PRO A 230 -6.78 20.56 -5.29
C PRO A 230 -6.32 20.55 -6.77
N PHE A 231 -7.22 20.27 -7.70
CA PHE A 231 -6.96 20.21 -9.14
C PHE A 231 -7.23 21.54 -9.86
N LEU A 232 -7.68 22.58 -9.15
CA LEU A 232 -7.88 23.92 -9.70
C LEU A 232 -6.64 24.80 -9.41
N PRO A 233 -6.30 25.78 -10.27
CA PRO A 233 -5.32 26.80 -9.93
C PRO A 233 -5.80 27.68 -8.75
N PRO A 234 -4.92 28.10 -7.82
CA PRO A 234 -3.50 27.78 -7.64
C PRO A 234 -3.20 26.41 -6.99
N GLY A 235 -4.22 25.71 -6.50
CA GLY A 235 -4.09 24.39 -5.84
C GLY A 235 -3.25 23.34 -6.58
N LEU A 236 -3.22 23.34 -7.93
CA LEU A 236 -2.35 22.45 -8.73
C LEU A 236 -0.86 22.59 -8.40
N ALA A 237 -0.38 23.81 -8.14
CA ALA A 237 1.01 24.05 -7.79
C ALA A 237 1.34 23.40 -6.44
N PHE A 238 0.47 23.59 -5.45
CA PHE A 238 0.60 22.97 -4.14
C PHE A 238 0.43 21.45 -4.18
N LEU A 239 -0.46 20.92 -5.02
CA LEU A 239 -0.62 19.48 -5.23
C LEU A 239 0.66 18.87 -5.83
N SER A 240 1.33 19.60 -6.73
CA SER A 240 2.61 19.18 -7.30
C SER A 240 3.72 19.14 -6.25
N ILE A 241 3.79 20.15 -5.37
CA ILE A 241 4.71 20.18 -4.23
C ILE A 241 4.41 19.01 -3.28
N TYR A 242 3.15 18.80 -2.92
CA TYR A 242 2.70 17.68 -2.10
C TYR A 242 3.19 16.34 -2.68
N ARG A 243 2.93 16.07 -3.97
CA ARG A 243 3.32 14.80 -4.62
C ARG A 243 4.84 14.57 -4.58
N ARG A 244 5.63 15.63 -4.83
CA ARG A 244 7.10 15.55 -4.81
C ARG A 244 7.63 15.24 -3.40
N LEU A 245 7.17 15.98 -2.40
CA LEU A 245 7.57 15.80 -1.00
C LEU A 245 7.13 14.44 -0.47
N TRP A 246 5.91 14.00 -0.81
CA TRP A 246 5.39 12.70 -0.41
C TRP A 246 6.22 11.54 -0.98
N ALA A 247 6.56 11.61 -2.28
CA ALA A 247 7.41 10.62 -2.93
C ALA A 247 8.80 10.56 -2.27
N ARG A 248 9.40 11.72 -1.97
CA ARG A 248 10.68 11.81 -1.26
C ARG A 248 10.61 11.21 0.15
N ALA A 249 9.59 11.55 0.93
CA ALA A 249 9.35 10.98 2.26
C ALA A 249 9.15 9.46 2.20
N ARG A 250 8.45 8.94 1.19
CA ARG A 250 8.29 7.49 0.98
C ARG A 250 9.64 6.82 0.70
N ARG A 251 10.47 7.35 -0.21
CA ARG A 251 11.80 6.82 -0.54
C ARG A 251 12.70 6.78 0.70
N LEU A 252 12.77 7.87 1.46
CA LEU A 252 13.55 7.93 2.70
C LEU A 252 13.12 6.87 3.73
N ARG A 253 11.81 6.64 3.88
CA ARG A 253 11.31 5.60 4.78
C ARG A 253 11.55 4.18 4.27
N ALA A 254 11.64 3.99 2.95
CA ALA A 254 12.00 2.71 2.34
C ALA A 254 13.48 2.40 2.55
N ARG A 255 14.38 3.35 2.21
CA ARG A 255 15.83 3.27 2.47
C ARG A 255 16.14 3.00 3.94
N ARG A 256 15.47 3.71 4.86
CA ARG A 256 15.57 3.41 6.30
C ARG A 256 15.26 1.95 6.64
N ASP A 257 14.21 1.38 6.06
CA ASP A 257 13.82 -0.01 6.33
C ASP A 257 14.91 -0.97 5.79
N LEU A 258 15.47 -0.67 4.61
CA LEU A 258 16.57 -1.45 4.03
C LEU A 258 17.85 -1.40 4.87
N LEU A 259 18.29 -0.20 5.27
CA LEU A 259 19.44 0.02 6.16
C LEU A 259 19.29 -0.76 7.48
N ARG A 260 18.13 -0.66 8.12
CA ARG A 260 17.85 -1.36 9.39
C ARG A 260 17.82 -2.88 9.25
N SER A 261 17.48 -3.38 8.07
CA SER A 261 17.47 -4.82 7.78
C SER A 261 18.82 -5.36 7.30
N GLY A 262 19.83 -4.50 7.11
CA GLY A 262 21.13 -4.89 6.56
C GLY A 262 21.09 -5.26 5.07
N LEU A 263 19.99 -4.95 4.37
CA LEU A 263 19.81 -5.27 2.94
C LEU A 263 20.37 -4.18 2.02
N GLU A 264 20.79 -3.05 2.58
CA GLU A 264 21.43 -1.96 1.86
C GLU A 264 22.62 -1.47 2.71
N PRO A 265 23.84 -1.38 2.14
CA PRO A 265 24.99 -0.84 2.85
C PRO A 265 24.82 0.68 3.07
N PRO A 266 25.35 1.24 4.17
CA PRO A 266 25.39 2.68 4.35
C PRO A 266 26.24 3.36 3.28
N ALA A 267 25.97 4.64 3.02
CA ALA A 267 26.82 5.45 2.15
C ALA A 267 28.13 5.80 2.90
N GLY A 268 29.13 4.92 2.85
CA GLY A 268 30.40 5.10 3.56
C GLY A 268 31.12 3.78 3.89
N ASP A 269 32.07 3.84 4.81
CA ASP A 269 32.86 2.68 5.25
C ASP A 269 31.97 1.71 6.07
N PRO A 270 32.01 0.38 5.86
CA PRO A 270 31.01 -0.57 6.37
C PRO A 270 31.10 -0.86 7.88
N ALA A 271 31.85 -0.06 8.65
CA ALA A 271 32.06 -0.26 10.08
C ALA A 271 30.85 0.19 10.91
N GLY A 272 29.75 -0.57 10.87
CA GLY A 272 28.72 -0.78 11.92
C GLY A 272 27.92 0.40 12.50
N GLY A 273 28.47 1.61 12.60
CA GLY A 273 27.83 2.78 13.21
C GLY A 273 27.17 3.74 12.22
N ASP A 274 27.51 3.63 10.93
CA ASP A 274 27.04 4.57 9.91
C ASP A 274 25.61 4.28 9.44
N ALA A 275 25.21 3.00 9.41
CA ALA A 275 23.86 2.59 8.98
C ALA A 275 22.75 3.08 9.92
N GLU A 276 22.97 3.05 11.24
CA GLU A 276 21.97 3.51 12.20
C GLU A 276 21.84 5.04 12.20
N ARG A 277 22.97 5.76 12.07
CA ARG A 277 23.00 7.22 11.91
C ARG A 277 22.28 7.64 10.64
N GLU A 278 22.59 7.01 9.51
CA GLU A 278 21.94 7.30 8.23
C GLU A 278 20.44 6.96 8.27
N ALA A 279 20.06 5.86 8.93
CA ALA A 279 18.66 5.53 9.14
C ALA A 279 17.94 6.58 10.01
N ALA A 280 18.60 7.13 11.03
CA ALA A 280 18.07 8.21 11.86
C ALA A 280 17.88 9.51 11.05
N GLU A 281 18.84 9.88 10.20
CA GLU A 281 18.70 11.01 9.27
C GLU A 281 17.53 10.82 8.31
N CYS A 282 17.36 9.60 7.76
CA CYS A 282 16.24 9.26 6.92
C CYS A 282 14.90 9.47 7.63
N VAL A 283 14.81 9.16 8.93
CA VAL A 283 13.60 9.41 9.75
C VAL A 283 13.31 10.90 9.85
N ILE A 284 14.31 11.72 10.19
CA ILE A 284 14.15 13.16 10.38
C ILE A 284 13.71 13.81 9.07
N ARG A 285 14.43 13.54 7.98
CA ARG A 285 14.12 14.09 6.64
C ARG A 285 12.75 13.64 6.15
N ALA A 286 12.41 12.36 6.32
CA ALA A 286 11.09 11.86 5.94
C ALA A 286 9.97 12.53 6.72
N ARG A 287 10.15 12.76 8.02
CA ARG A 287 9.16 13.44 8.86
C ARG A 287 8.97 14.89 8.44
N ARG A 288 10.07 15.60 8.14
CA ARG A 288 10.01 16.96 7.61
C ARG A 288 9.23 17.02 6.31
N ASP A 289 9.54 16.13 5.36
CA ASP A 289 8.87 16.09 4.07
C ASP A 289 7.37 15.67 4.20
N GLU A 290 7.03 14.77 5.13
CA GLU A 290 5.63 14.44 5.47
C GLU A 290 4.88 15.69 5.95
N ILE A 291 5.44 16.46 6.90
CA ILE A 291 4.81 17.67 7.45
C ILE A 291 4.64 18.73 6.35
N LEU A 292 5.71 19.02 5.59
CA LEU A 292 5.66 19.99 4.50
C LEU A 292 4.67 19.57 3.41
N SER A 293 4.56 18.28 3.10
CA SER A 293 3.56 17.79 2.15
C SER A 293 2.13 18.01 2.66
N GLY A 294 1.88 17.75 3.95
CA GLY A 294 0.58 17.98 4.58
C GLY A 294 0.20 19.46 4.59
N LEU A 295 1.16 20.34 4.89
CA LEU A 295 0.95 21.79 4.81
C LEU A 295 0.65 22.25 3.38
N ALA A 296 1.41 21.78 2.38
CA ALA A 296 1.16 22.12 0.98
C ALA A 296 -0.26 21.68 0.55
N PHE A 297 -0.67 20.46 0.88
CA PHE A 297 -2.02 19.97 0.56
C PHE A 297 -3.12 20.75 1.30
N GLY A 298 -2.92 21.04 2.59
CA GLY A 298 -3.84 21.86 3.38
C GLY A 298 -4.00 23.28 2.82
N THR A 299 -2.89 23.93 2.46
CA THR A 299 -2.91 25.26 1.81
C THR A 299 -3.64 25.22 0.48
N SER A 300 -3.42 24.18 -0.34
CA SER A 300 -4.15 23.96 -1.60
C SER A 300 -5.67 23.96 -1.38
N LEU A 301 -6.13 23.16 -0.41
CA LEU A 301 -7.55 23.03 -0.08
C LEU A 301 -8.14 24.33 0.45
N VAL A 302 -7.50 24.96 1.44
CA VAL A 302 -8.01 26.17 2.09
C VAL A 302 -8.09 27.32 1.09
N LEU A 303 -7.02 27.55 0.31
CA LEU A 303 -6.97 28.65 -0.64
C LEU A 303 -8.03 28.49 -1.73
N ASN A 304 -8.13 27.30 -2.34
CA ASN A 304 -9.12 27.06 -3.38
C ASN A 304 -10.56 27.01 -2.84
N PHE A 305 -10.76 26.59 -1.59
CA PHE A 305 -12.06 26.66 -0.93
C PHE A 305 -12.52 28.11 -0.77
N LEU A 306 -11.64 28.98 -0.27
CA LEU A 306 -11.94 30.42 -0.14
C LEU A 306 -12.23 31.05 -1.51
N LEU A 307 -11.42 30.75 -2.52
CA LEU A 307 -11.65 31.22 -3.89
C LEU A 307 -12.99 30.73 -4.44
N ALA A 308 -13.35 29.46 -4.23
CA ALA A 308 -14.64 28.92 -4.63
C ALA A 308 -15.80 29.64 -3.95
N VAL A 309 -15.73 29.87 -2.63
CA VAL A 309 -16.76 30.61 -1.89
C VAL A 309 -16.91 32.03 -2.44
N LEU A 310 -15.81 32.73 -2.71
CA LEU A 310 -15.83 34.09 -3.25
C LEU A 310 -16.40 34.13 -4.68
N ALA A 311 -15.96 33.23 -5.56
CA ALA A 311 -16.41 33.14 -6.94
C ALA A 311 -17.92 32.82 -7.00
N ILE A 312 -18.37 31.82 -6.24
CA ILE A 312 -19.77 31.43 -6.17
C ILE A 312 -20.61 32.59 -5.63
N ARG A 313 -20.16 33.26 -4.56
CA ARG A 313 -20.83 34.45 -4.03
C ARG A 313 -20.88 35.60 -5.04
N GLY A 314 -19.87 35.74 -5.89
CA GLY A 314 -19.81 36.74 -6.95
C GLY A 314 -20.80 36.47 -8.10
N ILE A 315 -20.93 35.21 -8.53
CA ILE A 315 -21.88 34.78 -9.58
C ILE A 315 -23.34 34.89 -9.09
N ILE A 316 -23.53 34.65 -7.79
CA ILE A 316 -24.82 34.67 -7.11
C ILE A 316 -25.32 36.11 -6.86
N ARG A 317 -24.47 37.14 -6.95
CA ARG A 317 -24.86 38.55 -6.80
C ARG A 317 -25.31 39.15 -8.11
#